data_AF-A0A2P5AE52-F1
#
_entry.id   AF-A0A2P5AE52-F1
#
_cell.length_a   1.000
_cell.length_b   1.000
_cell.length_c   1.000
_cell.angle_alpha   90.00
_cell.angle_beta   90.00
_cell.angle_gamma   90.00
#
_symmetry.space_group_name_H-M   'P 1'
#
loop_
_entity.id
_entity.type
_entity.pdbx_description
1 polymer ?
#
loop_
_entity_poly.entity_id
_entity_poly.type
_entity_poly.pdbx_seq_one_letter_code
_entity_poly.pdbx_strand_id
1 'polypeptide(L)'
;MARFRPESPLRGPQFPHRRGPRRGRRVGLHCLRCPCLFSGPCLRQRVPGHAVDEYAIAGGHSPLEGIWTRRLGAMMVPRSLPNLIFEKLNVEIVFDEGGSFHSACWATWVENLLKSIESARRFRALQFDLVKAGLKAEGEVISINMAFLKAGTPSPTKELTTLAMAEPPYSYSVLSLCLLSLLFLLLTTAQEDPLSSSAAIARFQEYLRINTAHPNPQYYKAADFILSQAQSLSLESQTLEFVKGKPLILLKWPGSHPKLPSILLNSPTDVVPAEDDKWVYPPFAAHIDLQGNIYGRGSQDTKGVGLQYLEAIRRLKASGFKPLRSIYLSFVPEEETGGYDGAQKFAESDTFKDMNVGIVLDEGVTSPDDNYKVFYASRCPWWLVIKATGAPGHGAKLYDNTAMENLMISVESIRRFRDSQFDLVKAGLKASSEVISVNMVFLKAGTPSPTGFVMNLQPSEAEAGFDVRVPPNADPDSLERRIAEEWAPASRNITFEVVIQSLIGTLPVLTPTDSSNPWWTLLEEAVRKANGKLDKPQMNLGTTDARYFRVRGLPAVGFSPIANTPNLIHDHNEFLNKAEYLKGISIYESIIKAYATYIEHERTGSSKDEL
;
A
#
# COMPACT_ATOMS: atom_id res chain seq x y z
N MET A 1 55.16 22.07 9.17
CA MET A 1 55.94 21.57 8.01
C MET A 1 55.66 20.08 7.88
N ALA A 2 55.64 19.42 6.72
CA ALA A 2 55.92 19.89 5.35
C ALA A 2 54.65 19.95 4.46
N ARG A 3 54.80 20.10 3.14
CA ARG A 3 53.73 20.13 2.13
C ARG A 3 53.88 18.94 1.18
N PHE A 4 52.76 18.40 0.67
CA PHE A 4 52.72 17.74 -0.64
C PHE A 4 51.46 18.15 -1.42
N ARG A 5 51.47 17.96 -2.74
CA ARG A 5 50.42 18.38 -3.69
C ARG A 5 49.55 17.19 -4.12
N PRO A 6 48.31 17.43 -4.59
CA PRO A 6 47.51 16.40 -5.25
C PRO A 6 47.95 16.16 -6.70
N GLU A 7 47.70 14.96 -7.22
CA GLU A 7 47.71 14.65 -8.66
C GLU A 7 46.29 14.34 -9.18
N SER A 8 46.15 14.27 -10.51
CA SER A 8 44.87 14.26 -11.24
C SER A 8 44.68 12.95 -12.05
N PRO A 9 43.46 12.62 -12.53
CA PRO A 9 43.09 11.22 -12.79
C PRO A 9 43.67 10.61 -14.07
N LEU A 10 43.83 9.29 -14.04
CA LEU A 10 44.25 8.46 -15.17
C LEU A 10 43.12 8.26 -16.20
N ARG A 11 43.51 7.94 -17.44
CA ARG A 11 42.62 7.82 -18.61
C ARG A 11 42.21 6.36 -18.86
N GLY A 12 41.02 6.18 -19.44
CA GLY A 12 40.56 4.88 -19.95
C GLY A 12 41.33 4.41 -21.21
N PRO A 13 41.25 3.11 -21.56
CA PRO A 13 42.03 2.51 -22.65
C PRO A 13 41.47 2.83 -24.05
N GLN A 14 42.36 2.93 -25.04
CA GLN A 14 42.03 3.06 -26.46
C GLN A 14 42.39 1.76 -27.22
N PHE A 15 41.51 1.29 -28.11
CA PHE A 15 41.81 0.20 -29.03
C PHE A 15 42.57 0.70 -30.28
N PRO A 16 43.62 0.01 -30.75
CA PRO A 16 44.43 0.46 -31.89
C PRO A 16 43.96 -0.10 -33.24
N HIS A 17 43.66 0.77 -34.21
CA HIS A 17 43.63 0.40 -35.62
C HIS A 17 45.06 0.26 -36.20
N ARG A 18 45.31 -0.78 -37.01
CA ARG A 18 46.41 -0.79 -38.00
C ARG A 18 45.96 -1.35 -39.35
N ARG A 19 46.76 -1.05 -40.39
CA ARG A 19 46.45 -1.17 -41.82
C ARG A 19 47.07 -2.43 -42.43
N GLY A 20 46.44 -3.06 -43.42
CA GLY A 20 47.06 -4.09 -44.27
C GLY A 20 47.71 -3.51 -45.55
N PRO A 21 48.31 -4.35 -46.43
CA PRO A 21 48.42 -3.97 -47.85
C PRO A 21 48.30 -5.11 -48.91
N ARG A 22 47.31 -4.96 -49.81
CA ARG A 22 47.41 -4.99 -51.30
C ARG A 22 47.91 -6.21 -52.14
N ARG A 23 47.08 -6.50 -53.18
CA ARG A 23 47.35 -7.04 -54.55
C ARG A 23 47.53 -8.58 -54.74
N GLY A 24 47.03 -9.21 -55.81
CA GLY A 24 46.07 -8.78 -56.87
C GLY A 24 46.13 -9.55 -58.22
N ARG A 25 45.27 -9.17 -59.21
CA ARG A 25 45.12 -9.65 -60.64
C ARG A 25 44.23 -10.92 -60.82
N ARG A 26 43.13 -10.91 -61.62
CA ARG A 26 42.89 -10.90 -63.12
C ARG A 26 43.12 -12.30 -63.76
N VAL A 27 42.35 -12.87 -64.72
CA VAL A 27 41.28 -12.49 -65.72
C VAL A 27 40.28 -13.70 -65.85
N GLY A 28 39.05 -13.71 -66.39
CA GLY A 28 38.09 -12.69 -66.91
C GLY A 28 37.41 -13.09 -68.26
N LEU A 29 36.17 -12.59 -68.53
CA LEU A 29 35.32 -12.73 -69.75
C LEU A 29 34.68 -14.14 -70.01
N HIS A 30 33.57 -14.33 -70.75
CA HIS A 30 32.88 -13.50 -71.78
C HIS A 30 31.36 -13.84 -71.93
N CYS A 31 30.49 -12.84 -72.22
CA CYS A 31 29.19 -12.88 -72.99
C CYS A 31 28.07 -13.90 -72.61
N LEU A 32 26.75 -13.73 -72.85
CA LEU A 32 25.80 -12.70 -73.35
C LEU A 32 24.41 -13.02 -72.71
N ARG A 33 23.20 -12.47 -73.00
CA ARG A 33 22.61 -11.59 -74.05
C ARG A 33 21.40 -10.82 -73.45
N CYS A 34 20.84 -9.88 -74.21
CA CYS A 34 19.50 -9.24 -74.05
C CYS A 34 18.96 -8.94 -75.49
N PRO A 35 17.84 -8.21 -75.79
CA PRO A 35 17.04 -7.24 -74.99
C PRO A 35 15.49 -7.27 -75.23
N CYS A 36 14.81 -6.15 -74.93
CA CYS A 36 13.51 -5.62 -75.45
C CYS A 36 12.20 -5.81 -74.63
N LEU A 37 11.24 -4.86 -74.56
CA LEU A 37 11.25 -3.36 -74.58
C LEU A 37 9.80 -2.77 -74.34
N PHE A 38 9.67 -1.45 -74.04
CA PHE A 38 8.44 -0.60 -73.98
C PHE A 38 7.37 -0.91 -72.89
N SER A 39 6.43 -0.02 -72.47
CA SER A 39 6.45 1.44 -72.12
C SER A 39 5.11 1.87 -71.44
N GLY A 40 5.07 2.93 -70.61
CA GLY A 40 3.83 3.48 -69.96
C GLY A 40 3.10 4.57 -70.78
N PRO A 41 2.39 5.58 -70.18
CA PRO A 41 2.09 5.84 -68.75
C PRO A 41 0.68 6.49 -68.44
N CYS A 42 0.46 6.90 -67.16
CA CYS A 42 -0.40 8.02 -66.66
C CYS A 42 -1.95 8.07 -66.84
N LEU A 43 -2.68 8.28 -65.73
CA LEU A 43 -3.50 9.49 -65.48
C LEU A 43 -3.99 9.64 -64.01
N ARG A 44 -4.59 10.78 -63.65
CA ARG A 44 -5.10 11.16 -62.30
C ARG A 44 -6.62 11.32 -62.29
N GLN A 45 -7.28 11.16 -61.13
CA GLN A 45 -8.29 12.13 -60.63
C GLN A 45 -8.57 11.99 -59.12
N ARG A 46 -9.48 12.82 -58.56
CA ARG A 46 -9.78 12.98 -57.12
C ARG A 46 -11.30 12.86 -56.84
N VAL A 47 -11.67 12.23 -55.72
CA VAL A 47 -12.50 12.72 -54.56
C VAL A 47 -13.62 13.76 -54.82
N PRO A 48 -14.83 13.75 -54.18
CA PRO A 48 -15.41 12.89 -53.11
C PRO A 48 -16.82 12.29 -53.41
N GLY A 49 -17.45 11.62 -52.42
CA GLY A 49 -18.89 11.28 -52.39
C GLY A 49 -19.38 10.93 -50.96
N HIS A 50 -20.67 11.17 -50.65
CA HIS A 50 -21.30 10.97 -49.32
C HIS A 50 -22.42 9.91 -49.35
N ALA A 51 -22.97 9.60 -48.16
CA ALA A 51 -24.11 8.71 -47.87
C ALA A 51 -23.81 7.20 -47.94
N VAL A 52 -24.23 6.30 -47.03
CA VAL A 52 -25.35 6.25 -46.05
C VAL A 52 -26.74 6.06 -46.69
N ASP A 53 -27.15 4.82 -46.94
CA ASP A 53 -28.07 4.13 -46.01
C ASP A 53 -28.35 2.64 -46.32
N GLU A 54 -29.02 2.03 -45.32
CA GLU A 54 -29.73 0.74 -45.15
C GLU A 54 -29.83 -0.38 -46.22
N TYR A 55 -29.71 -1.62 -45.69
CA TYR A 55 -30.45 -2.86 -45.96
C TYR A 55 -31.24 -3.09 -47.28
N ALA A 56 -30.93 -4.22 -47.92
CA ALA A 56 -31.94 -5.13 -48.50
C ALA A 56 -31.50 -6.60 -48.34
N ILE A 57 -32.45 -7.52 -48.13
CA ILE A 57 -32.21 -8.97 -47.95
C ILE A 57 -32.84 -9.77 -49.08
N ALA A 58 -32.08 -10.70 -49.65
CA ALA A 58 -32.57 -11.87 -50.37
C ALA A 58 -31.63 -13.06 -50.10
N GLY A 59 -32.08 -14.31 -49.98
CA GLY A 59 -33.46 -14.80 -50.07
C GLY A 59 -33.48 -16.22 -50.64
N GLY A 60 -33.31 -17.24 -49.78
CA GLY A 60 -33.23 -18.65 -50.20
C GLY A 60 -33.88 -19.60 -49.19
N HIS A 61 -34.79 -20.44 -49.68
CA HIS A 61 -35.55 -21.44 -48.92
C HIS A 61 -34.69 -22.71 -48.67
N SER A 62 -34.57 -23.30 -47.46
CA SER A 62 -35.58 -23.97 -46.58
C SER A 62 -35.91 -25.42 -47.03
N PRO A 63 -36.36 -26.36 -46.15
CA PRO A 63 -36.89 -26.15 -44.79
C PRO A 63 -36.40 -27.14 -43.70
N LEU A 64 -37.08 -27.08 -42.53
CA LEU A 64 -36.85 -27.80 -41.26
C LEU A 64 -35.64 -27.23 -40.46
N GLU A 65 -35.74 -26.88 -39.17
CA GLU A 65 -36.86 -26.78 -38.20
C GLU A 65 -36.81 -25.36 -37.51
N GLY A 66 -37.54 -24.93 -36.46
CA GLY A 66 -38.33 -25.59 -35.41
C GLY A 66 -37.51 -25.79 -34.11
N ILE A 67 -37.91 -25.35 -32.90
CA ILE A 67 -39.00 -24.49 -32.42
C ILE A 67 -38.41 -23.34 -31.57
N TRP A 68 -39.22 -22.30 -31.29
CA TRP A 68 -38.85 -21.00 -30.70
C TRP A 68 -38.47 -20.98 -29.20
N THR A 69 -37.68 -19.97 -28.81
CA THR A 69 -38.00 -19.07 -27.68
C THR A 69 -37.52 -17.63 -27.96
N ARG A 70 -38.27 -16.61 -27.50
CA ARG A 70 -37.85 -15.18 -27.45
C ARG A 70 -37.33 -14.90 -26.03
N ARG A 71 -36.20 -14.20 -25.81
CA ARG A 71 -35.89 -12.79 -26.08
C ARG A 71 -36.75 -11.80 -25.26
N LEU A 72 -36.22 -11.38 -24.11
CA LEU A 72 -36.34 -10.09 -23.42
C LEU A 72 -35.09 -9.95 -22.53
N GLY A 73 -34.52 -8.79 -22.24
CA GLY A 73 -34.93 -7.43 -22.61
C GLY A 73 -34.65 -6.48 -21.44
N ALA A 74 -33.40 -6.10 -21.22
CA ALA A 74 -33.02 -5.23 -20.11
C ALA A 74 -33.64 -3.83 -20.24
N MET A 75 -34.18 -3.29 -19.16
CA MET A 75 -34.86 -1.99 -19.14
C MET A 75 -34.49 -1.23 -17.85
N MET A 76 -34.02 0.02 -18.01
CA MET A 76 -33.68 0.90 -16.89
C MET A 76 -34.91 1.61 -16.33
N VAL A 77 -35.08 1.62 -15.00
CA VAL A 77 -36.05 2.47 -14.27
C VAL A 77 -35.36 2.98 -12.98
N PRO A 78 -35.55 4.25 -12.55
CA PRO A 78 -34.65 4.92 -11.60
C PRO A 78 -35.11 4.95 -10.12
N ARG A 79 -34.31 5.63 -9.28
CA ARG A 79 -34.45 5.84 -7.83
C ARG A 79 -35.88 6.15 -7.32
N SER A 80 -36.43 5.29 -6.45
CA SER A 80 -37.18 5.70 -5.23
C SER A 80 -37.44 4.52 -4.27
N LEU A 81 -37.38 4.78 -2.97
CA LEU A 81 -37.82 3.93 -1.84
C LEU A 81 -39.30 4.27 -1.49
N PRO A 82 -40.05 3.53 -0.62
CA PRO A 82 -39.59 2.53 0.37
C PRO A 82 -40.42 1.22 0.48
N ASN A 83 -39.98 0.35 1.40
CA ASN A 83 -40.72 -0.71 2.12
C ASN A 83 -41.45 -1.81 1.32
N LEU A 84 -41.04 -3.07 1.56
CA LEU A 84 -41.87 -4.26 1.35
C LEU A 84 -41.56 -5.33 2.42
N ILE A 85 -42.53 -6.21 2.67
CA ILE A 85 -42.57 -7.15 3.80
C ILE A 85 -42.12 -8.54 3.32
N PHE A 86 -41.39 -9.28 4.17
CA PHE A 86 -41.04 -10.67 3.90
C PHE A 86 -42.25 -11.60 4.12
N GLU A 87 -42.89 -12.04 3.04
CA GLU A 87 -43.80 -13.20 3.07
C GLU A 87 -43.03 -14.53 3.14
N LYS A 88 -43.67 -15.57 3.65
CA LYS A 88 -43.07 -16.90 3.77
C LYS A 88 -43.03 -17.61 2.43
N LEU A 89 -41.84 -17.97 1.96
CA LEU A 89 -41.68 -18.85 0.82
C LEU A 89 -41.98 -20.30 1.24
N ASN A 90 -43.15 -20.82 0.88
CA ASN A 90 -43.38 -22.26 0.85
C ASN A 90 -42.81 -22.81 -0.47
N VAL A 91 -41.99 -23.86 -0.39
CA VAL A 91 -41.46 -24.58 -1.56
C VAL A 91 -42.01 -25.98 -1.54
N GLU A 92 -42.82 -26.31 -2.53
CA GLU A 92 -43.37 -27.65 -2.77
C GLU A 92 -42.60 -28.28 -3.93
N ILE A 93 -42.08 -29.50 -3.74
CA ILE A 93 -41.24 -30.18 -4.73
C ILE A 93 -42.00 -31.40 -5.24
N VAL A 94 -42.44 -31.33 -6.49
CA VAL A 94 -43.00 -32.45 -7.24
C VAL A 94 -41.85 -33.16 -7.96
N PHE A 95 -41.81 -34.49 -7.87
CA PHE A 95 -40.91 -35.34 -8.66
C PHE A 95 -41.71 -35.99 -9.80
N ASP A 96 -41.11 -36.09 -10.97
CA ASP A 96 -41.65 -36.80 -12.14
C ASP A 96 -40.77 -38.04 -12.42
N GLU A 97 -41.38 -39.16 -12.79
CA GLU A 97 -40.70 -40.48 -12.82
C GLU A 97 -40.12 -40.79 -14.21
N GLY A 98 -38.83 -40.51 -14.42
CA GLY A 98 -38.12 -41.05 -15.59
C GLY A 98 -36.79 -40.39 -15.95
N GLY A 99 -35.68 -40.80 -15.32
CA GLY A 99 -34.35 -40.34 -15.73
C GLY A 99 -33.18 -41.00 -15.01
N SER A 100 -32.50 -41.95 -15.67
CA SER A 100 -31.27 -42.58 -15.16
C SER A 100 -30.06 -41.65 -15.30
N PHE A 101 -29.51 -41.15 -14.18
CA PHE A 101 -28.36 -40.23 -14.17
C PHE A 101 -27.09 -40.86 -13.55
N HIS A 102 -25.93 -40.36 -13.99
CA HIS A 102 -24.61 -40.87 -13.57
C HIS A 102 -24.31 -40.59 -12.08
N SER A 103 -23.73 -41.59 -11.40
CA SER A 103 -23.47 -41.59 -9.96
C SER A 103 -22.42 -40.57 -9.46
N ALA A 104 -21.67 -39.92 -10.35
CA ALA A 104 -20.61 -38.98 -9.98
C ALA A 104 -21.13 -37.66 -9.37
N CYS A 105 -22.27 -37.13 -9.83
CA CYS A 105 -22.78 -35.83 -9.34
C CYS A 105 -23.50 -35.93 -7.99
N TRP A 106 -23.99 -37.11 -7.61
CA TRP A 106 -24.82 -37.28 -6.41
C TRP A 106 -24.02 -37.10 -5.12
N ALA A 107 -22.79 -37.62 -5.07
CA ALA A 107 -21.89 -37.47 -3.92
C ALA A 107 -21.57 -35.99 -3.63
N THR A 108 -21.24 -35.20 -4.66
CA THR A 108 -20.92 -33.77 -4.52
C THR A 108 -22.13 -32.95 -4.04
N TRP A 109 -23.33 -33.31 -4.47
CA TRP A 109 -24.56 -32.64 -4.04
C TRP A 109 -24.91 -32.96 -2.58
N VAL A 110 -24.79 -34.23 -2.18
CA VAL A 110 -25.00 -34.67 -0.78
C VAL A 110 -23.96 -34.06 0.15
N GLU A 111 -22.68 -33.97 -0.23
CA GLU A 111 -21.68 -33.25 0.57
C GLU A 111 -22.06 -31.79 0.82
N ASN A 112 -22.51 -31.08 -0.21
CA ASN A 112 -22.86 -29.67 -0.09
C ASN A 112 -24.13 -29.45 0.75
N LEU A 113 -25.14 -30.33 0.61
CA LEU A 113 -26.32 -30.33 1.46
C LEU A 113 -25.97 -30.61 2.93
N LEU A 114 -25.08 -31.57 3.20
CA LEU A 114 -24.59 -31.86 4.56
C LEU A 114 -23.80 -30.68 5.15
N LYS A 115 -22.93 -30.02 4.37
CA LYS A 115 -22.21 -28.81 4.80
C LYS A 115 -23.17 -27.67 5.17
N SER A 116 -24.26 -27.49 4.44
CA SER A 116 -25.32 -26.52 4.81
C SER A 116 -26.06 -26.90 6.10
N ILE A 117 -26.33 -28.20 6.33
CA ILE A 117 -26.97 -28.69 7.55
C ILE A 117 -26.04 -28.56 8.77
N GLU A 118 -24.73 -28.76 8.59
CA GLU A 118 -23.70 -28.55 9.62
C GLU A 118 -23.65 -27.07 10.04
N SER A 119 -23.73 -26.13 9.08
CA SER A 119 -23.87 -24.70 9.36
C SER A 119 -25.17 -24.37 10.12
N ALA A 120 -26.29 -24.96 9.74
CA ALA A 120 -27.58 -24.76 10.43
C ALA A 120 -27.57 -25.30 11.87
N ARG A 121 -26.84 -26.39 12.15
CA ARG A 121 -26.66 -26.91 13.51
C ARG A 121 -25.94 -25.93 14.44
N ARG A 122 -24.93 -25.21 13.93
CA ARG A 122 -24.22 -24.17 14.73
C ARG A 122 -25.15 -23.03 15.14
N PHE A 123 -26.16 -22.69 14.33
CA PHE A 123 -27.15 -21.66 14.67
C PHE A 123 -28.09 -22.06 15.81
N ARG A 124 -28.37 -23.36 16.00
CA ARG A 124 -29.15 -23.85 17.16
C ARG A 124 -28.38 -23.87 18.48
N ALA A 125 -27.05 -23.92 18.46
CA ALA A 125 -26.25 -23.82 19.68
C ALA A 125 -26.44 -22.45 20.35
N LEU A 126 -26.46 -21.37 19.56
CA LEU A 126 -26.58 -19.99 20.05
C LEU A 126 -27.91 -19.68 20.76
N GLN A 127 -28.99 -20.43 20.48
CA GLN A 127 -30.26 -20.29 21.21
C GLN A 127 -30.29 -21.01 22.56
N PHE A 128 -29.42 -22.00 22.81
CA PHE A 128 -29.46 -22.78 24.05
C PHE A 128 -28.79 -22.08 25.24
N ASP A 129 -27.73 -21.30 25.00
CA ASP A 129 -27.03 -20.60 26.09
C ASP A 129 -27.80 -19.36 26.61
N LEU A 130 -28.67 -18.74 25.79
CA LEU A 130 -29.57 -17.68 26.26
C LEU A 130 -30.60 -18.16 27.28
N VAL A 131 -30.99 -19.45 27.25
CA VAL A 131 -31.92 -20.03 28.24
C VAL A 131 -31.22 -20.27 29.59
N LYS A 132 -29.89 -20.43 29.62
CA LYS A 132 -29.12 -20.49 30.88
C LYS A 132 -28.99 -19.14 31.59
N ALA A 133 -29.30 -18.03 30.93
CA ALA A 133 -29.15 -16.68 31.48
C ALA A 133 -30.29 -16.24 32.44
N GLY A 134 -31.28 -17.11 32.71
CA GLY A 134 -32.25 -16.92 33.81
C GLY A 134 -33.37 -15.90 33.57
N LEU A 135 -33.50 -15.34 32.36
CA LEU A 135 -34.57 -14.39 32.02
C LEU A 135 -35.90 -15.12 31.78
N LYS A 136 -36.79 -15.08 32.78
CA LYS A 136 -38.22 -15.37 32.59
C LYS A 136 -38.91 -14.23 31.85
N ALA A 137 -39.74 -14.57 30.88
CA ALA A 137 -40.79 -13.69 30.36
C ALA A 137 -42.15 -14.38 30.55
N GLU A 138 -42.87 -13.99 31.60
CA GLU A 138 -44.31 -14.23 31.71
C GLU A 138 -45.00 -13.13 30.88
N GLY A 139 -45.98 -13.50 30.06
CA GLY A 139 -46.42 -12.67 28.93
C GLY A 139 -47.72 -11.92 29.17
N GLU A 140 -47.79 -10.67 28.72
CA GLU A 140 -49.04 -10.00 28.36
C GLU A 140 -48.81 -8.96 27.25
N VAL A 141 -49.88 -8.55 26.56
CA VAL A 141 -49.78 -7.78 25.30
C VAL A 141 -50.02 -6.30 25.53
N ILE A 142 -49.05 -5.46 25.13
CA ILE A 142 -49.23 -4.01 25.00
C ILE A 142 -48.78 -3.58 23.60
N SER A 143 -49.64 -2.82 22.91
CA SER A 143 -49.39 -2.26 21.58
C SER A 143 -49.21 -0.75 21.66
N ILE A 144 -48.30 -0.21 20.84
CA ILE A 144 -48.08 1.24 20.70
C ILE A 144 -48.00 1.58 19.21
N ASN A 145 -48.91 2.42 18.74
CA ASN A 145 -48.84 3.04 17.41
C ASN A 145 -48.06 4.34 17.47
N MET A 146 -47.22 4.61 16.45
CA MET A 146 -46.75 5.96 16.14
C MET A 146 -47.37 6.41 14.82
N ALA A 147 -47.92 7.63 14.79
CA ALA A 147 -48.43 8.26 13.59
C ALA A 147 -47.74 9.62 13.39
N PHE A 148 -47.15 9.85 12.23
CA PHE A 148 -46.63 11.15 11.83
C PHE A 148 -47.78 12.05 11.37
N LEU A 149 -47.74 13.33 11.76
CA LEU A 149 -48.59 14.39 11.21
C LEU A 149 -47.73 15.54 10.69
N LYS A 150 -48.10 16.07 9.52
CA LYS A 150 -47.42 17.15 8.82
C LYS A 150 -48.37 18.35 8.69
N ALA A 151 -47.85 19.56 8.82
CA ALA A 151 -48.67 20.76 9.03
C ALA A 151 -49.57 21.14 7.83
N GLY A 152 -50.73 21.74 8.15
CA GLY A 152 -51.66 22.41 7.24
C GLY A 152 -52.27 23.64 7.94
N THR A 153 -52.62 24.67 7.20
CA THR A 153 -52.93 26.02 7.74
C THR A 153 -54.39 26.23 8.18
N PRO A 154 -54.66 26.98 9.27
CA PRO A 154 -56.02 27.23 9.78
C PRO A 154 -56.56 28.67 9.56
N SER A 155 -57.87 28.79 9.31
CA SER A 155 -58.71 29.99 9.56
C SER A 155 -60.17 29.71 9.19
N PRO A 156 -61.17 30.48 9.70
CA PRO A 156 -61.17 31.40 10.85
C PRO A 156 -62.36 31.15 11.82
N THR A 157 -62.55 32.07 12.79
CA THR A 157 -63.71 32.21 13.70
C THR A 157 -63.80 31.19 14.86
N LYS A 158 -64.28 31.57 16.08
CA LYS A 158 -64.89 32.84 16.52
C LYS A 158 -64.61 33.20 17.98
N GLU A 159 -64.94 34.44 18.30
CA GLU A 159 -65.04 35.15 19.59
C GLU A 159 -65.88 34.43 20.68
N LEU A 160 -65.94 34.85 21.96
CA LEU A 160 -65.06 35.64 22.87
C LEU A 160 -65.84 35.82 24.20
N THR A 161 -65.30 35.38 25.36
CA THR A 161 -65.78 35.90 26.67
C THR A 161 -64.73 35.77 27.77
N THR A 162 -64.73 36.73 28.69
CA THR A 162 -63.76 36.91 29.79
C THR A 162 -64.35 36.60 31.16
N LEU A 163 -63.52 36.11 32.09
CA LEU A 163 -63.59 36.43 33.53
C LEU A 163 -62.19 36.24 34.16
N ALA A 164 -61.94 36.81 35.34
CA ALA A 164 -60.59 37.26 35.73
C ALA A 164 -60.16 36.91 37.18
N MET A 165 -58.89 37.29 37.50
CA MET A 165 -58.20 37.24 38.81
C MET A 165 -57.75 35.82 39.24
N ALA A 166 -56.48 35.56 39.60
CA ALA A 166 -55.57 36.33 40.45
C ALA A 166 -54.07 36.00 40.23
N GLU A 167 -53.17 36.88 40.68
CA GLU A 167 -51.71 36.62 40.74
C GLU A 167 -51.26 36.11 42.13
N PRO A 168 -50.21 35.28 42.16
CA PRO A 168 -49.13 35.46 43.13
C PRO A 168 -47.73 35.53 42.45
N PRO A 169 -46.72 36.15 43.10
CA PRO A 169 -45.51 36.62 42.42
C PRO A 169 -44.39 35.57 42.30
N TYR A 170 -43.71 35.56 41.15
CA TYR A 170 -42.43 34.84 40.94
C TYR A 170 -41.31 35.77 40.50
N SER A 171 -40.73 36.50 41.45
CA SER A 171 -39.52 37.31 41.26
C SER A 171 -38.23 36.47 41.25
N TYR A 172 -38.21 35.39 40.46
CA TYR A 172 -37.05 34.49 40.31
C TYR A 172 -36.76 34.17 38.83
N SER A 173 -35.53 34.33 38.33
CA SER A 173 -34.68 35.51 38.46
C SER A 173 -33.86 35.64 37.16
N VAL A 174 -33.59 36.86 36.69
CA VAL A 174 -32.65 37.05 35.56
C VAL A 174 -31.25 36.53 35.95
N LEU A 175 -30.89 36.63 37.23
CA LEU A 175 -29.67 36.02 37.79
C LEU A 175 -29.57 34.52 37.54
N SER A 176 -30.65 33.74 37.66
CA SER A 176 -30.64 32.29 37.47
C SER A 176 -30.42 31.90 36.01
N LEU A 177 -31.01 32.63 35.06
CA LEU A 177 -30.70 32.45 33.64
C LEU A 177 -29.27 32.87 33.32
N CYS A 178 -28.81 34.02 33.84
CA CYS A 178 -27.42 34.46 33.69
C CYS A 178 -26.42 33.45 34.28
N LEU A 179 -26.71 32.87 35.46
CA LEU A 179 -25.89 31.83 36.09
C LEU A 179 -25.89 30.52 35.31
N LEU A 180 -27.03 30.11 34.76
CA LEU A 180 -27.09 28.94 33.86
C LEU A 180 -26.30 29.18 32.57
N SER A 181 -26.40 30.37 31.97
CA SER A 181 -25.57 30.71 30.79
C SER A 181 -24.09 30.89 31.13
N LEU A 182 -23.73 31.41 32.31
CA LEU A 182 -22.34 31.44 32.77
C LEU A 182 -21.82 30.02 33.04
N LEU A 183 -22.61 29.13 33.64
CA LEU A 183 -22.23 27.72 33.77
C LEU A 183 -22.03 27.08 32.38
N PHE A 184 -22.92 27.35 31.42
CA PHE A 184 -22.77 26.84 30.05
C PHE A 184 -21.49 27.36 29.39
N LEU A 185 -21.21 28.67 29.50
CA LEU A 185 -19.98 29.28 29.00
C LEU A 185 -18.73 28.70 29.66
N LEU A 186 -18.72 28.56 30.99
CA LEU A 186 -17.63 27.95 31.76
C LEU A 186 -17.41 26.47 31.37
N LEU A 187 -18.49 25.71 31.19
CA LEU A 187 -18.43 24.31 30.71
C LEU A 187 -17.89 24.22 29.27
N THR A 188 -18.21 25.16 28.39
CA THR A 188 -17.62 25.23 27.03
C THR A 188 -16.16 25.70 27.00
N THR A 189 -15.59 26.14 28.14
CA THR A 189 -14.17 26.52 28.26
C THR A 189 -13.32 25.50 29.02
N ALA A 190 -13.83 24.29 29.26
CA ALA A 190 -13.01 23.14 29.65
C ALA A 190 -12.13 22.68 28.46
N GLN A 191 -11.08 23.45 28.15
CA GLN A 191 -10.13 23.12 27.11
C GLN A 191 -9.44 21.78 27.46
N GLU A 192 -9.76 20.74 26.69
CA GLU A 192 -9.24 19.39 26.90
C GLU A 192 -7.71 19.40 26.89
N ASP A 193 -7.09 18.78 27.90
CA ASP A 193 -5.63 18.77 28.06
C ASP A 193 -4.97 18.22 26.78
N PRO A 194 -4.12 19.02 26.09
CA PRO A 194 -3.45 18.56 24.87
C PRO A 194 -2.58 17.31 25.05
N LEU A 195 -2.18 16.98 26.28
CA LEU A 195 -1.41 15.78 26.63
C LEU A 195 -2.29 14.55 26.93
N SER A 196 -3.61 14.73 27.05
CA SER A 196 -4.54 13.66 27.37
C SER A 196 -4.59 12.57 26.31
N SER A 197 -4.87 11.35 26.74
CA SER A 197 -5.06 10.18 25.87
C SER A 197 -6.17 10.40 24.83
N SER A 198 -7.25 11.08 25.20
CA SER A 198 -8.34 11.43 24.28
C SER A 198 -7.91 12.44 23.23
N ALA A 199 -7.23 13.52 23.60
CA ALA A 199 -6.72 14.50 22.64
C ALA A 199 -5.70 13.89 21.66
N ALA A 200 -4.84 12.97 22.11
CA ALA A 200 -3.92 12.24 21.24
C ALA A 200 -4.63 11.28 20.27
N ILE A 201 -5.70 10.62 20.71
CA ILE A 201 -6.56 9.78 19.84
C ILE A 201 -7.33 10.65 18.84
N ALA A 202 -7.87 11.79 19.26
CA ALA A 202 -8.64 12.68 18.40
C ALA A 202 -7.82 13.19 17.21
N ARG A 203 -6.56 13.60 17.45
CA ARG A 203 -5.61 13.98 16.40
C ARG A 203 -5.26 12.82 15.45
N PHE A 204 -5.20 11.58 15.97
CA PHE A 204 -4.98 10.40 15.13
C PHE A 204 -6.19 10.13 14.22
N GLN A 205 -7.40 10.23 14.77
CA GLN A 205 -8.61 10.14 13.96
C GLN A 205 -8.71 11.26 12.91
N GLU A 206 -8.26 12.47 13.23
CA GLU A 206 -8.19 13.58 12.27
C GLU A 206 -7.23 13.25 11.11
N TYR A 207 -6.01 12.80 11.39
CA TYR A 207 -5.02 12.47 10.35
C TYR A 207 -5.44 11.28 9.46
N LEU A 208 -6.10 10.28 10.05
CA LEU A 208 -6.67 9.14 9.33
C LEU A 208 -7.82 9.55 8.39
N ARG A 209 -8.59 10.60 8.71
CA ARG A 209 -9.68 11.12 7.84
C ARG A 209 -9.18 11.84 6.60
N ILE A 210 -7.91 12.24 6.56
CA ILE A 210 -7.31 12.86 5.37
C ILE A 210 -6.97 11.75 4.37
N ASN A 211 -7.85 11.52 3.39
CA ASN A 211 -7.61 10.50 2.36
C ASN A 211 -6.39 10.89 1.49
N THR A 212 -5.27 10.24 1.76
CA THR A 212 -4.00 10.31 1.02
C THR A 212 -3.75 9.04 0.20
N ALA A 213 -4.80 8.36 -0.22
CA ALA A 213 -4.68 7.15 -1.02
C ALA A 213 -4.37 7.45 -2.50
N HIS A 214 -3.55 6.59 -3.09
CA HIS A 214 -3.34 6.57 -4.54
C HIS A 214 -4.65 6.24 -5.29
N PRO A 215 -4.84 6.72 -6.54
CA PRO A 215 -3.93 7.55 -7.33
C PRO A 215 -4.16 9.06 -7.16
N ASN A 216 -4.98 9.51 -6.20
CA ASN A 216 -5.29 10.93 -5.99
C ASN A 216 -5.08 11.38 -4.53
N PRO A 217 -3.86 11.22 -3.98
CA PRO A 217 -3.57 11.52 -2.58
C PRO A 217 -3.74 13.01 -2.26
N GLN A 218 -4.46 13.34 -1.17
CA GLN A 218 -4.68 14.73 -0.75
C GLN A 218 -3.48 15.31 0.03
N TYR A 219 -2.26 15.19 -0.52
CA TYR A 219 -1.00 15.53 0.15
C TYR A 219 -0.99 16.93 0.79
N TYR A 220 -1.49 17.96 0.11
CA TYR A 220 -1.52 19.32 0.69
C TYR A 220 -2.36 19.41 1.98
N LYS A 221 -3.46 18.64 2.12
CA LYS A 221 -4.23 18.61 3.37
C LYS A 221 -3.48 17.89 4.49
N ALA A 222 -2.75 16.83 4.17
CA ALA A 222 -1.88 16.15 5.13
C ALA A 222 -0.77 17.11 5.59
N ALA A 223 -0.16 17.84 4.65
CA ALA A 223 0.80 18.89 4.94
C ALA A 223 0.22 20.00 5.84
N ASP A 224 -0.95 20.55 5.53
CA ASP A 224 -1.64 21.55 6.37
C ASP A 224 -1.86 21.05 7.81
N PHE A 225 -2.28 19.79 7.97
CA PHE A 225 -2.43 19.15 9.27
C PHE A 225 -1.08 18.99 10.00
N ILE A 226 -0.04 18.48 9.33
CA ILE A 226 1.28 18.28 9.93
C ILE A 226 1.90 19.63 10.35
N LEU A 227 1.72 20.67 9.53
CA LEU A 227 2.15 22.04 9.84
C LEU A 227 1.38 22.64 11.03
N SER A 228 0.07 22.36 11.18
CA SER A 228 -0.68 22.80 12.37
C SER A 228 -0.21 22.06 13.64
N GLN A 229 0.14 20.78 13.54
CA GLN A 229 0.78 20.04 14.63
C GLN A 229 2.14 20.65 14.99
N ALA A 230 2.98 20.95 13.99
CA ALA A 230 4.28 21.59 14.19
C ALA A 230 4.18 22.96 14.87
N GLN A 231 3.20 23.78 14.45
CA GLN A 231 2.89 25.06 15.06
C GLN A 231 2.43 24.90 16.52
N SER A 232 1.54 23.94 16.82
CA SER A 232 1.08 23.65 18.19
C SER A 232 2.22 23.21 19.12
N LEU A 233 3.30 22.66 18.55
CA LEU A 233 4.48 22.19 19.28
C LEU A 233 5.61 23.23 19.32
N SER A 234 5.49 24.38 18.65
CA SER A 234 6.60 25.32 18.41
C SER A 234 7.84 24.60 17.86
N LEU A 235 7.68 23.90 16.74
CA LEU A 235 8.76 23.33 15.95
C LEU A 235 9.11 24.26 14.78
N GLU A 236 10.38 24.27 14.38
CA GLU A 236 10.76 24.82 13.08
C GLU A 236 10.17 23.91 11.99
N SER A 237 9.68 24.49 10.89
CA SER A 237 9.03 23.74 9.81
C SER A 237 9.38 24.30 8.43
N GLN A 238 9.44 23.40 7.45
CA GLN A 238 9.75 23.71 6.06
C GLN A 238 8.95 22.77 5.14
N THR A 239 8.37 23.32 4.08
CA THR A 239 7.83 22.54 2.96
C THR A 239 8.91 22.42 1.88
N LEU A 240 9.21 21.20 1.46
CA LEU A 240 10.06 20.89 0.31
C LEU A 240 9.16 20.28 -0.78
N GLU A 241 9.30 20.71 -2.04
CA GLU A 241 8.46 20.22 -3.13
C GLU A 241 9.35 19.89 -4.34
N PHE A 242 9.97 18.70 -4.32
CA PHE A 242 10.87 18.23 -5.37
C PHE A 242 10.15 17.93 -6.69
N VAL A 243 8.85 17.62 -6.62
CA VAL A 243 7.93 17.52 -7.75
C VAL A 243 6.60 18.16 -7.37
N LYS A 244 6.04 18.96 -8.27
CA LYS A 244 4.80 19.69 -8.04
C LYS A 244 3.63 18.74 -7.73
N GLY A 245 2.90 19.02 -6.65
CA GLY A 245 1.82 18.19 -6.14
C GLY A 245 2.25 17.25 -5.02
N LYS A 246 3.56 17.13 -4.73
CA LYS A 246 4.14 16.17 -3.77
C LYS A 246 4.94 16.90 -2.68
N PRO A 247 4.28 17.64 -1.78
CA PRO A 247 4.95 18.31 -0.66
C PRO A 247 5.50 17.30 0.36
N LEU A 248 6.76 17.48 0.74
CA LEU A 248 7.41 16.85 1.87
C LEU A 248 7.48 17.88 3.00
N ILE A 249 7.00 17.54 4.19
CA ILE A 249 7.06 18.43 5.37
C ILE A 249 8.22 18.01 6.28
N LEU A 250 9.25 18.86 6.32
CA LEU A 250 10.40 18.72 7.18
C LEU A 250 10.19 19.56 8.44
N LEU A 251 10.14 18.89 9.60
CA LEU A 251 10.06 19.52 10.91
C LEU A 251 11.39 19.40 11.66
N LYS A 252 11.66 20.35 12.55
CA LYS A 252 12.91 20.40 13.33
C LYS A 252 12.66 20.87 14.76
N TRP A 253 13.20 20.13 15.71
CA TRP A 253 13.44 20.55 17.08
C TRP A 253 14.96 20.83 17.25
N PRO A 254 15.39 22.10 17.38
CA PRO A 254 16.80 22.42 17.58
C PRO A 254 17.32 21.90 18.93
N GLY A 255 18.48 21.26 18.91
CA GLY A 255 19.22 20.85 20.12
C GLY A 255 20.17 21.93 20.64
N SER A 256 20.62 21.82 21.90
CA SER A 256 21.56 22.78 22.52
C SER A 256 22.98 22.74 21.92
N HIS A 257 23.35 21.66 21.24
CA HIS A 257 24.62 21.46 20.56
C HIS A 257 24.39 21.07 19.10
N PRO A 258 23.95 22.01 18.23
CA PRO A 258 23.53 21.71 16.85
C PRO A 258 24.67 21.25 15.90
N LYS A 259 25.90 21.11 16.40
CA LYS A 259 27.03 20.48 15.69
C LYS A 259 27.10 18.96 15.87
N LEU A 260 26.41 18.40 16.86
CA LEU A 260 26.29 16.94 17.01
C LEU A 260 25.49 16.36 15.83
N PRO A 261 25.79 15.13 15.37
CA PRO A 261 24.98 14.45 14.37
C PRO A 261 23.51 14.38 14.82
N SER A 262 22.59 14.78 13.95
CA SER A 262 21.16 14.87 14.24
C SER A 262 20.46 13.51 14.14
N ILE A 263 19.21 13.46 14.59
CA ILE A 263 18.31 12.31 14.45
C ILE A 263 17.29 12.66 13.38
N LEU A 264 16.98 11.73 12.47
CA LEU A 264 15.80 11.83 11.62
C LEU A 264 14.76 10.79 12.02
N LEU A 265 13.51 11.22 12.14
CA LEU A 265 12.33 10.36 12.29
C LEU A 265 11.54 10.45 10.98
N ASN A 266 11.57 9.39 10.16
CA ASN A 266 10.89 9.35 8.86
C ASN A 266 9.49 8.74 8.99
N SER A 267 8.52 9.28 8.24
CA SER A 267 7.16 8.75 8.12
C SER A 267 6.60 9.14 6.75
N PRO A 268 6.27 8.18 5.87
CA PRO A 268 5.39 8.41 4.73
C PRO A 268 4.03 9.02 5.12
N THR A 269 3.31 9.54 4.10
CA THR A 269 2.07 10.32 4.25
C THR A 269 0.93 9.82 3.37
N ASP A 270 1.25 9.21 2.24
CA ASP A 270 0.36 8.41 1.42
C ASP A 270 0.08 7.03 2.04
N VAL A 271 -0.86 6.33 1.40
CA VAL A 271 -1.35 5.00 1.77
C VAL A 271 -1.83 4.28 0.50
N VAL A 272 -1.84 2.94 0.48
CA VAL A 272 -2.45 2.17 -0.62
C VAL A 272 -3.97 2.43 -0.73
N PRO A 273 -4.57 2.18 -1.90
CA PRO A 273 -6.02 2.18 -2.08
C PRO A 273 -6.78 1.31 -1.07
N ALA A 274 -8.10 1.54 -1.01
CA ALA A 274 -9.03 0.73 -0.24
C ALA A 274 -10.31 0.50 -1.06
N GLU A 275 -10.83 -0.73 -1.03
CA GLU A 275 -12.12 -1.11 -1.63
C GLU A 275 -13.23 -0.86 -0.60
N ASP A 276 -13.85 0.32 -0.63
CA ASP A 276 -14.80 0.81 0.40
C ASP A 276 -15.91 -0.20 0.76
N ASP A 277 -16.36 -1.02 -0.18
CA ASP A 277 -17.43 -2.01 -0.04
C ASP A 277 -17.02 -3.27 0.75
N LYS A 278 -15.72 -3.52 0.92
CA LYS A 278 -15.17 -4.66 1.67
C LYS A 278 -14.79 -4.33 3.12
N TRP A 279 -14.94 -3.06 3.53
CA TRP A 279 -14.66 -2.62 4.89
C TRP A 279 -15.94 -2.59 5.75
N VAL A 280 -15.81 -3.02 7.01
CA VAL A 280 -16.86 -2.97 8.04
C VAL A 280 -17.19 -1.52 8.42
N TYR A 281 -16.20 -0.63 8.33
CA TYR A 281 -16.34 0.82 8.51
C TYR A 281 -15.55 1.55 7.41
N PRO A 282 -16.04 2.67 6.85
CA PRO A 282 -15.35 3.33 5.74
C PRO A 282 -13.87 3.66 6.08
N PRO A 283 -12.91 3.35 5.19
CA PRO A 283 -11.47 3.37 5.48
C PRO A 283 -10.91 4.73 5.93
N PHE A 284 -11.61 5.83 5.65
CA PHE A 284 -11.24 7.19 6.06
C PHE A 284 -12.23 7.82 7.06
N ALA A 285 -13.06 7.02 7.74
CA ALA A 285 -13.93 7.50 8.82
C ALA A 285 -13.18 7.68 10.16
N ALA A 286 -12.08 6.93 10.35
CA ALA A 286 -11.40 6.74 11.63
C ALA A 286 -12.37 6.30 12.74
N HIS A 287 -13.10 5.21 12.48
CA HIS A 287 -14.09 4.66 13.42
C HIS A 287 -13.40 4.02 14.63
N ILE A 288 -13.98 4.14 15.82
CA ILE A 288 -13.50 3.45 17.03
C ILE A 288 -14.60 2.54 17.54
N ASP A 289 -14.32 1.23 17.57
CA ASP A 289 -15.26 0.23 18.07
C ASP A 289 -15.33 0.17 19.61
N LEU A 290 -16.16 -0.73 20.13
CA LEU A 290 -16.34 -0.95 21.58
C LEU A 290 -15.09 -1.55 22.25
N GLN A 291 -14.21 -2.18 21.47
CA GLN A 291 -12.93 -2.77 21.90
C GLN A 291 -11.79 -1.74 21.89
N GLY A 292 -12.01 -0.55 21.30
CA GLY A 292 -11.03 0.51 21.17
C GLY A 292 -10.13 0.41 19.94
N ASN A 293 -10.48 -0.41 18.96
CA ASN A 293 -9.79 -0.51 17.68
C ASN A 293 -10.13 0.71 16.82
N ILE A 294 -9.10 1.47 16.43
CA ILE A 294 -9.22 2.63 15.55
C ILE A 294 -9.07 2.12 14.12
N TYR A 295 -10.19 1.92 13.43
CA TYR A 295 -10.25 1.46 12.05
C TYR A 295 -9.96 2.60 11.08
N GLY A 296 -8.99 2.39 10.20
CA GLY A 296 -8.70 3.28 9.08
C GLY A 296 -7.47 2.87 8.29
N ARG A 297 -7.47 3.18 6.99
CA ARG A 297 -6.31 2.98 6.11
C ARG A 297 -5.16 3.88 6.56
N GLY A 298 -4.02 3.26 6.84
CA GLY A 298 -2.83 3.87 7.42
C GLY A 298 -2.84 4.04 8.94
N SER A 299 -3.69 3.29 9.64
CA SER A 299 -3.63 3.18 11.11
C SER A 299 -2.45 2.31 11.57
N GLN A 300 -2.04 1.34 10.75
CA GLN A 300 -0.80 0.59 10.86
C GLN A 300 0.29 1.18 9.96
N ASP A 301 -0.05 1.51 8.70
CA ASP A 301 0.93 1.85 7.65
C ASP A 301 0.65 3.19 6.95
N THR A 302 1.19 4.32 7.38
CA THR A 302 2.19 4.53 8.44
C THR A 302 1.86 5.75 9.32
N LYS A 303 0.67 6.35 9.14
CA LYS A 303 0.25 7.59 9.83
C LYS A 303 0.25 7.46 11.35
N GLY A 304 0.05 6.25 11.86
CA GLY A 304 0.20 5.93 13.28
C GLY A 304 1.60 6.27 13.80
N VAL A 305 2.65 5.81 13.11
CA VAL A 305 4.07 6.05 13.44
C VAL A 305 4.37 7.55 13.43
N GLY A 306 4.07 8.23 12.32
CA GLY A 306 4.33 9.66 12.15
C GLY A 306 3.70 10.53 13.23
N LEU A 307 2.46 10.22 13.65
CA LEU A 307 1.82 10.97 14.73
C LEU A 307 2.30 10.56 16.12
N GLN A 308 2.64 9.29 16.37
CA GLN A 308 3.26 8.89 17.64
C GLN A 308 4.58 9.63 17.90
N TYR A 309 5.37 9.94 16.87
CA TYR A 309 6.55 10.82 17.02
C TYR A 309 6.17 12.23 17.50
N LEU A 310 5.13 12.84 16.92
CA LEU A 310 4.65 14.17 17.30
C LEU A 310 4.10 14.18 18.73
N GLU A 311 3.37 13.14 19.15
CA GLU A 311 2.89 13.01 20.52
C GLU A 311 4.03 12.76 21.53
N ALA A 312 5.04 11.97 21.17
CA ALA A 312 6.22 11.76 22.00
C ALA A 312 6.98 13.07 22.21
N ILE A 313 7.13 13.88 21.15
CA ILE A 313 7.67 15.24 21.23
C ILE A 313 6.79 16.16 22.09
N ARG A 314 5.45 16.05 22.00
CA ARG A 314 4.51 16.82 22.84
C ARG A 314 4.74 16.56 24.34
N ARG A 315 4.82 15.28 24.73
CA ARG A 315 5.12 14.86 26.12
C ARG A 315 6.51 15.32 26.57
N LEU A 316 7.53 15.12 25.73
CA LEU A 316 8.90 15.57 26.05
C LEU A 316 8.95 17.09 26.27
N LYS A 317 8.37 17.90 25.38
CA LYS A 317 8.33 19.37 25.54
C LYS A 317 7.57 19.79 26.79
N ALA A 318 6.44 19.16 27.10
CA ALA A 318 5.69 19.41 28.34
C ALA A 318 6.48 19.03 29.61
N SER A 319 7.30 17.96 29.57
CA SER A 319 8.19 17.58 30.67
C SER A 319 9.39 18.52 30.88
N GLY A 320 9.52 19.59 30.08
CA GLY A 320 10.65 20.52 30.11
C GLY A 320 11.94 19.95 29.50
N PHE A 321 11.87 18.83 28.78
CA PHE A 321 13.03 18.21 28.14
C PHE A 321 13.66 19.14 27.08
N LYS A 322 14.98 19.13 27.01
CA LYS A 322 15.77 19.86 26.00
C LYS A 322 16.76 18.87 25.36
N PRO A 323 16.66 18.60 24.05
CA PRO A 323 17.56 17.68 23.38
C PRO A 323 18.96 18.31 23.21
N LEU A 324 20.01 17.49 23.27
CA LEU A 324 21.39 17.95 23.05
C LEU A 324 21.69 18.10 21.56
N ARG A 325 21.34 17.09 20.77
CA ARG A 325 21.41 17.08 19.30
C ARG A 325 20.05 17.41 18.69
N SER A 326 20.03 18.03 17.51
CA SER A 326 18.77 18.36 16.83
C SER A 326 18.00 17.09 16.43
N ILE A 327 16.66 17.16 16.51
CA ILE A 327 15.75 16.11 16.05
C ILE A 327 15.01 16.66 14.83
N TYR A 328 15.00 15.92 13.73
CA TYR A 328 14.22 16.21 12.54
C TYR A 328 13.10 15.17 12.38
N LEU A 329 12.00 15.57 11.75
CA LEU A 329 10.96 14.66 11.28
C LEU A 329 10.71 14.93 9.80
N SER A 330 10.76 13.90 8.96
CA SER A 330 10.40 13.99 7.55
C SER A 330 9.08 13.28 7.30
N PHE A 331 8.08 14.06 6.91
CA PHE A 331 6.81 13.56 6.41
C PHE A 331 6.87 13.53 4.89
N VAL A 332 7.02 12.34 4.32
CA VAL A 332 7.41 12.13 2.91
C VAL A 332 6.23 11.63 2.04
N PRO A 333 6.19 11.95 0.75
CA PRO A 333 5.24 11.39 -0.20
C PRO A 333 5.82 10.21 -1.00
N GLU A 334 4.94 9.34 -1.48
CA GLU A 334 5.10 8.29 -2.50
C GLU A 334 5.80 6.98 -2.11
N GLU A 335 6.02 6.65 -0.83
CA GLU A 335 6.64 5.36 -0.43
C GLU A 335 5.91 4.17 -1.06
N GLU A 336 4.58 4.17 -0.97
CA GLU A 336 3.65 3.15 -1.50
C GLU A 336 3.75 2.94 -3.03
N THR A 337 4.41 3.88 -3.72
CA THR A 337 4.70 3.88 -5.16
C THR A 337 6.20 3.89 -5.48
N GLY A 338 7.04 3.73 -4.47
CA GLY A 338 8.50 3.58 -4.57
C GLY A 338 9.33 4.77 -4.12
N GLY A 339 8.78 5.82 -3.50
CA GLY A 339 9.52 6.91 -2.82
C GLY A 339 10.38 7.83 -3.73
N TYR A 340 10.29 7.65 -5.05
CA TYR A 340 11.20 8.25 -6.04
C TYR A 340 11.17 9.78 -6.09
N ASP A 341 9.99 10.40 -5.99
CA ASP A 341 9.87 11.87 -5.97
C ASP A 341 9.92 12.46 -4.55
N GLY A 342 9.78 11.62 -3.52
CA GLY A 342 9.83 11.99 -2.10
C GLY A 342 11.19 11.73 -1.47
N ALA A 343 11.30 10.65 -0.69
CA ALA A 343 12.47 10.39 0.15
C ALA A 343 13.77 10.18 -0.62
N GLN A 344 13.75 9.67 -1.88
CA GLN A 344 14.97 9.59 -2.67
C GLN A 344 15.56 10.98 -2.95
N LYS A 345 14.76 11.87 -3.53
CA LYS A 345 15.18 13.25 -3.84
C LYS A 345 15.53 14.03 -2.58
N PHE A 346 14.86 13.73 -1.46
CA PHE A 346 15.23 14.25 -0.16
C PHE A 346 16.63 13.79 0.27
N ALA A 347 16.92 12.48 0.30
CA ALA A 347 18.23 11.93 0.68
C ALA A 347 19.38 12.36 -0.25
N GLU A 348 19.06 12.71 -1.49
CA GLU A 348 20.00 13.27 -2.48
C GLU A 348 20.23 14.79 -2.33
N SER A 349 19.34 15.51 -1.65
CA SER A 349 19.35 16.98 -1.55
C SER A 349 20.45 17.57 -0.65
N ASP A 350 20.88 18.81 -0.95
CA ASP A 350 21.76 19.58 -0.06
C ASP A 350 21.07 19.88 1.29
N THR A 351 19.73 20.03 1.35
CA THR A 351 19.01 20.23 2.61
C THR A 351 19.18 19.04 3.56
N PHE A 352 19.09 17.81 3.07
CA PHE A 352 19.32 16.61 3.87
C PHE A 352 20.78 16.47 4.33
N LYS A 353 21.72 16.83 3.46
CA LYS A 353 23.15 16.87 3.76
C LYS A 353 23.49 17.89 4.86
N ASP A 354 22.89 19.08 4.82
CA ASP A 354 23.06 20.14 5.82
C ASP A 354 22.40 19.81 7.18
N MET A 355 21.46 18.85 7.23
CA MET A 355 20.89 18.35 8.48
C MET A 355 21.91 17.56 9.34
N ASN A 356 23.04 17.11 8.76
CA ASN A 356 24.08 16.34 9.45
C ASN A 356 23.53 15.11 10.21
N VAL A 357 22.71 14.29 9.54
CA VAL A 357 22.03 13.14 10.17
C VAL A 357 23.03 12.06 10.58
N GLY A 358 22.93 11.56 11.81
CA GLY A 358 23.73 10.45 12.35
C GLY A 358 22.98 9.12 12.46
N ILE A 359 21.63 9.15 12.48
CA ILE A 359 20.74 7.99 12.55
C ILE A 359 19.38 8.34 11.94
N VAL A 360 18.79 7.40 11.20
CA VAL A 360 17.38 7.46 10.81
C VAL A 360 16.59 6.39 11.58
N LEU A 361 15.44 6.78 12.13
CA LEU A 361 14.38 5.88 12.55
C LEU A 361 13.28 5.96 11.50
N ASP A 362 12.95 4.82 10.91
CA ASP A 362 12.00 4.64 9.82
C ASP A 362 10.90 3.67 10.28
N GLU A 363 9.89 3.39 9.45
CA GLU A 363 8.81 2.50 9.84
C GLU A 363 9.21 1.01 9.95
N GLY A 364 8.48 0.29 10.78
CA GLY A 364 8.45 -1.17 10.83
C GLY A 364 7.05 -1.69 10.56
N VAL A 365 6.75 -2.90 11.05
CA VAL A 365 5.45 -3.57 10.85
C VAL A 365 4.90 -4.04 12.18
N THR A 366 3.61 -4.37 12.22
CA THR A 366 2.93 -4.81 13.46
C THR A 366 3.34 -6.22 13.91
N SER A 367 3.29 -6.45 15.22
CA SER A 367 3.49 -7.77 15.84
C SER A 367 2.19 -8.31 16.44
N PRO A 368 1.83 -9.58 16.19
CA PRO A 368 0.64 -10.19 16.77
C PRO A 368 0.79 -10.49 18.27
N ASP A 369 2.02 -10.54 18.76
CA ASP A 369 2.43 -10.77 20.15
C ASP A 369 3.09 -9.51 20.77
N ASP A 370 3.70 -9.64 21.95
CA ASP A 370 4.20 -8.52 22.75
C ASP A 370 5.64 -8.04 22.41
N ASN A 371 6.25 -8.56 21.34
CA ASN A 371 7.62 -8.27 20.93
C ASN A 371 7.63 -7.43 19.65
N TYR A 372 8.15 -6.20 19.70
CA TYR A 372 8.18 -5.33 18.53
C TYR A 372 9.23 -5.79 17.51
N LYS A 373 8.83 -5.90 16.24
CA LYS A 373 9.76 -6.20 15.13
C LYS A 373 10.63 -4.99 14.82
N VAL A 374 11.85 -5.27 14.39
CA VAL A 374 12.88 -4.26 14.15
C VAL A 374 13.76 -4.65 12.97
N PHE A 375 13.97 -3.69 12.06
CA PHE A 375 14.49 -3.95 10.72
C PHE A 375 15.81 -3.22 10.43
N TYR A 376 16.87 -4.00 10.22
CA TYR A 376 18.21 -3.48 9.91
C TYR A 376 18.46 -3.25 8.41
N ALA A 377 17.62 -3.86 7.57
CA ALA A 377 17.63 -3.81 6.12
C ALA A 377 16.21 -4.06 5.59
N SER A 378 15.96 -3.73 4.33
CA SER A 378 14.69 -3.96 3.63
C SER A 378 14.99 -4.60 2.28
N ARG A 379 14.10 -5.44 1.74
CA ARG A 379 14.26 -5.99 0.39
C ARG A 379 13.98 -4.95 -0.68
N CYS A 380 14.67 -5.08 -1.81
CA CYS A 380 14.60 -4.17 -2.94
C CYS A 380 13.75 -4.78 -4.08
N PRO A 381 12.72 -4.07 -4.59
CA PRO A 381 11.93 -4.53 -5.73
C PRO A 381 12.69 -4.39 -7.04
N TRP A 382 12.64 -5.46 -7.83
CA TRP A 382 13.18 -5.59 -9.19
C TRP A 382 12.03 -6.13 -10.08
N TRP A 383 11.07 -5.28 -10.42
CA TRP A 383 9.87 -5.70 -11.14
C TRP A 383 10.14 -5.84 -12.64
N LEU A 384 9.81 -7.00 -13.20
CA LEU A 384 10.15 -7.36 -14.58
C LEU A 384 8.87 -7.69 -15.37
N VAL A 385 8.76 -7.18 -16.60
CA VAL A 385 7.82 -7.68 -17.60
C VAL A 385 8.61 -8.40 -18.69
N ILE A 386 8.37 -9.69 -18.88
CA ILE A 386 9.01 -10.52 -19.90
C ILE A 386 8.02 -10.73 -21.03
N LYS A 387 8.41 -10.38 -22.26
CA LYS A 387 7.58 -10.49 -23.46
C LYS A 387 8.25 -11.37 -24.51
N ALA A 388 7.56 -12.42 -24.91
CA ALA A 388 7.96 -13.31 -26.00
C ALA A 388 7.18 -13.00 -27.27
N THR A 389 7.82 -13.20 -28.42
CA THR A 389 7.21 -13.03 -29.74
C THR A 389 7.44 -14.25 -30.62
N GLY A 390 6.57 -14.47 -31.61
CA GLY A 390 6.65 -15.59 -32.54
C GLY A 390 5.70 -15.44 -33.72
N ALA A 391 5.77 -16.35 -34.68
CA ALA A 391 4.85 -16.35 -35.82
C ALA A 391 3.44 -16.79 -35.37
N PRO A 392 2.38 -16.03 -35.71
CA PRO A 392 1.00 -16.48 -35.50
C PRO A 392 0.66 -17.61 -36.48
N GLY A 393 -0.18 -18.56 -36.05
CA GLY A 393 -0.43 -19.78 -36.83
C GLY A 393 -1.72 -20.50 -36.48
N HIS A 394 -2.20 -21.35 -37.39
CA HIS A 394 -3.39 -22.19 -37.17
C HIS A 394 -3.16 -23.16 -36.01
N GLY A 395 -4.11 -23.30 -35.09
CA GLY A 395 -3.96 -24.08 -33.85
C GLY A 395 -3.49 -25.52 -34.06
N ALA A 396 -4.00 -26.19 -35.11
CA ALA A 396 -3.62 -27.56 -35.47
C ALA A 396 -2.24 -27.73 -36.17
N LYS A 397 -1.35 -26.73 -36.14
CA LYS A 397 0.02 -26.83 -36.68
C LYS A 397 1.05 -26.72 -35.58
N LEU A 398 2.14 -27.49 -35.67
CA LEU A 398 3.31 -27.29 -34.81
C LEU A 398 4.26 -26.29 -35.48
N TYR A 399 4.82 -25.40 -34.68
CA TYR A 399 5.84 -24.43 -35.04
C TYR A 399 6.85 -24.36 -33.90
N ASP A 400 8.14 -24.27 -34.22
CA ASP A 400 9.18 -23.99 -33.23
C ASP A 400 9.25 -22.47 -32.96
N ASN A 401 9.65 -22.08 -31.75
CA ASN A 401 9.82 -20.69 -31.32
C ASN A 401 8.51 -19.87 -31.33
N THR A 402 7.40 -20.48 -30.92
CA THR A 402 6.14 -19.72 -30.71
C THR A 402 6.26 -18.79 -29.50
N ALA A 403 5.48 -17.71 -29.46
CA ALA A 403 5.48 -16.78 -28.33
C ALA A 403 5.13 -17.49 -27.00
N MET A 404 4.17 -18.43 -27.04
CA MET A 404 3.77 -19.23 -25.88
C MET A 404 4.88 -20.18 -25.41
N GLU A 405 5.48 -20.94 -26.31
CA GLU A 405 6.58 -21.86 -26.00
C GLU A 405 7.76 -21.12 -25.36
N ASN A 406 8.20 -20.03 -26.00
CA ASN A 406 9.33 -19.24 -25.53
C ASN A 406 9.06 -18.62 -24.15
N LEU A 407 7.86 -18.08 -23.91
CA LEU A 407 7.50 -17.57 -22.59
C LEU A 407 7.45 -18.71 -21.55
N MET A 408 6.83 -19.85 -21.86
CA MET A 408 6.68 -20.96 -20.89
C MET A 408 8.02 -21.60 -20.50
N ILE A 409 8.98 -21.70 -21.42
CA ILE A 409 10.36 -22.12 -21.10
C ILE A 409 11.02 -21.14 -20.12
N SER A 410 10.76 -19.83 -20.27
CA SER A 410 11.23 -18.80 -19.34
C SER A 410 10.54 -18.85 -17.97
N VAL A 411 9.21 -19.01 -17.93
CA VAL A 411 8.45 -19.21 -16.68
C VAL A 411 9.00 -20.43 -15.92
N GLU A 412 9.30 -21.53 -16.60
CA GLU A 412 9.86 -22.74 -15.97
C GLU A 412 11.29 -22.52 -15.45
N SER A 413 12.14 -21.75 -16.14
CA SER A 413 13.46 -21.36 -15.63
C SER A 413 13.36 -20.51 -14.35
N ILE A 414 12.49 -19.50 -14.36
CA ILE A 414 12.20 -18.64 -13.19
C ILE A 414 11.64 -19.47 -12.03
N ARG A 415 10.73 -20.41 -12.31
CA ARG A 415 10.14 -21.30 -11.30
C ARG A 415 11.20 -22.18 -10.65
N ARG A 416 12.13 -22.77 -11.41
CA ARG A 416 13.25 -23.57 -10.86
C ARG A 416 14.17 -22.73 -9.98
N PHE A 417 14.49 -21.51 -10.39
CA PHE A 417 15.26 -20.58 -9.55
C PHE A 417 14.51 -20.30 -8.24
N ARG A 418 13.24 -19.87 -8.32
CA ARG A 418 12.37 -19.59 -7.17
C ARG A 418 12.30 -20.77 -6.20
N ASP A 419 12.12 -21.98 -6.73
CA ASP A 419 12.00 -23.18 -5.91
C ASP A 419 13.35 -23.51 -5.23
N SER A 420 14.49 -23.35 -5.92
CA SER A 420 15.81 -23.46 -5.28
C SER A 420 16.04 -22.46 -4.14
N GLN A 421 15.51 -21.23 -4.28
CA GLN A 421 15.56 -20.21 -3.22
C GLN A 421 14.66 -20.58 -2.04
N PHE A 422 13.47 -21.13 -2.32
CA PHE A 422 12.54 -21.55 -1.26
C PHE A 422 12.97 -22.84 -0.55
N ASP A 423 13.71 -23.73 -1.21
CA ASP A 423 14.25 -24.95 -0.59
C ASP A 423 15.34 -24.63 0.44
N LEU A 424 16.15 -23.58 0.25
CA LEU A 424 17.06 -23.05 1.29
C LEU A 424 16.30 -22.61 2.55
N VAL A 425 15.10 -22.05 2.38
CA VAL A 425 14.22 -21.62 3.49
C VAL A 425 13.60 -22.83 4.18
N LYS A 426 13.05 -23.80 3.43
CA LYS A 426 12.48 -25.05 3.98
C LYS A 426 13.52 -25.84 4.77
N ALA A 427 14.76 -25.85 4.31
CA ALA A 427 15.88 -26.53 4.97
C ALA A 427 16.42 -25.76 6.19
N GLY A 428 15.91 -24.57 6.50
CA GLY A 428 16.41 -23.73 7.59
C GLY A 428 17.81 -23.15 7.37
N LEU A 429 18.33 -23.21 6.14
CA LEU A 429 19.67 -22.72 5.78
C LEU A 429 19.72 -21.20 5.58
N LYS A 430 18.57 -20.58 5.32
CA LYS A 430 18.37 -19.13 5.21
C LYS A 430 16.99 -18.72 5.72
N ALA A 431 16.89 -17.52 6.27
CA ALA A 431 15.63 -16.93 6.70
C ALA A 431 14.76 -16.47 5.51
N SER A 432 13.48 -16.20 5.82
CA SER A 432 12.46 -15.63 4.92
C SER A 432 13.00 -14.55 3.97
N SER A 433 13.75 -13.60 4.53
CA SER A 433 14.25 -12.40 3.83
C SER A 433 15.62 -12.54 3.14
N GLU A 434 16.42 -13.58 3.42
CA GLU A 434 17.83 -13.69 2.97
C GLU A 434 18.03 -14.35 1.59
N VAL A 435 16.94 -14.80 0.96
CA VAL A 435 16.90 -15.38 -0.40
C VAL A 435 16.31 -14.39 -1.40
N ILE A 436 16.45 -14.62 -2.70
CA ILE A 436 15.68 -13.86 -3.71
C ILE A 436 14.32 -14.55 -3.88
N SER A 437 13.22 -13.81 -3.71
CA SER A 437 11.88 -14.33 -4.02
C SER A 437 11.40 -13.77 -5.35
N VAL A 438 10.91 -14.65 -6.24
CA VAL A 438 10.29 -14.28 -7.52
C VAL A 438 8.88 -14.85 -7.57
N ASN A 439 7.88 -14.04 -7.89
CA ASN A 439 6.50 -14.52 -8.12
C ASN A 439 5.94 -13.90 -9.41
N MET A 440 5.30 -14.72 -10.26
CA MET A 440 4.59 -14.24 -11.43
C MET A 440 3.28 -13.59 -10.99
N VAL A 441 3.10 -12.29 -11.28
CA VAL A 441 1.95 -11.49 -10.83
C VAL A 441 0.87 -11.33 -11.91
N PHE A 442 1.22 -11.46 -13.20
CA PHE A 442 0.24 -11.56 -14.29
C PHE A 442 0.77 -12.40 -15.46
N LEU A 443 -0.15 -12.91 -16.27
CA LEU A 443 0.09 -13.54 -17.55
C LEU A 443 -0.95 -13.04 -18.57
N LYS A 444 -0.49 -12.59 -19.73
CA LYS A 444 -1.29 -12.01 -20.82
C LYS A 444 -0.88 -12.67 -22.13
N ALA A 445 -1.81 -13.44 -22.72
CA ALA A 445 -1.56 -14.23 -23.92
C ALA A 445 -2.86 -14.58 -24.66
N GLY A 446 -2.72 -15.07 -25.89
CA GLY A 446 -3.85 -15.43 -26.76
C GLY A 446 -4.37 -14.24 -27.57
N THR A 447 -5.00 -14.51 -28.71
CA THR A 447 -5.63 -13.46 -29.54
C THR A 447 -7.05 -13.20 -29.03
N PRO A 448 -7.40 -11.96 -28.62
CA PRO A 448 -8.74 -11.66 -28.11
C PRO A 448 -9.86 -11.84 -29.14
N SER A 449 -11.07 -12.11 -28.66
CA SER A 449 -12.32 -12.12 -29.41
C SER A 449 -13.45 -11.49 -28.59
N PRO A 450 -14.61 -11.13 -29.19
CA PRO A 450 -15.73 -10.52 -28.46
C PRO A 450 -16.31 -11.36 -27.31
N THR A 451 -15.94 -12.65 -27.22
CA THR A 451 -16.41 -13.59 -26.19
C THR A 451 -15.24 -14.28 -25.45
N GLY A 452 -14.02 -13.74 -25.52
CA GLY A 452 -12.83 -14.32 -24.89
C GLY A 452 -11.62 -14.31 -25.80
N PHE A 453 -11.20 -15.49 -26.28
CA PHE A 453 -10.00 -15.69 -27.10
C PHE A 453 -10.26 -16.60 -28.32
N VAL A 454 -9.41 -16.51 -29.35
CA VAL A 454 -9.52 -17.29 -30.59
C VAL A 454 -8.83 -18.65 -30.45
N MET A 455 -9.60 -19.70 -30.15
CA MET A 455 -9.08 -21.05 -29.83
C MET A 455 -8.28 -21.75 -30.95
N ASN A 456 -8.47 -21.37 -32.22
CA ASN A 456 -7.75 -21.98 -33.36
C ASN A 456 -6.60 -21.10 -33.90
N LEU A 457 -6.10 -20.16 -33.09
CA LEU A 457 -5.03 -19.24 -33.47
C LEU A 457 -3.95 -19.19 -32.37
N GLN A 458 -2.74 -19.58 -32.74
CA GLN A 458 -1.53 -19.40 -31.94
C GLN A 458 -1.18 -17.90 -31.93
N PRO A 459 -1.00 -17.28 -30.75
CA PRO A 459 -0.75 -15.85 -30.66
C PRO A 459 0.68 -15.50 -31.08
N SER A 460 0.83 -14.33 -31.69
CA SER A 460 2.14 -13.77 -32.07
C SER A 460 2.92 -13.16 -30.91
N GLU A 461 2.27 -12.92 -29.77
CA GLU A 461 2.88 -12.39 -28.55
C GLU A 461 2.32 -13.07 -27.29
N ALA A 462 3.16 -13.11 -26.25
CA ALA A 462 2.80 -13.53 -24.90
C ALA A 462 3.66 -12.75 -23.89
N GLU A 463 3.10 -12.41 -22.74
CA GLU A 463 3.67 -11.41 -21.82
C GLU A 463 3.39 -11.82 -20.36
N ALA A 464 4.40 -11.80 -19.48
CA ALA A 464 4.24 -12.12 -18.06
C ALA A 464 5.00 -11.13 -17.17
N GLY A 465 4.35 -10.68 -16.10
CA GLY A 465 4.94 -9.81 -15.08
C GLY A 465 5.41 -10.58 -13.85
N PHE A 466 6.53 -10.15 -13.27
CA PHE A 466 7.15 -10.77 -12.10
C PHE A 466 7.51 -9.73 -11.04
N ASP A 467 7.08 -9.95 -9.80
CA ASP A 467 7.66 -9.29 -8.63
C ASP A 467 8.88 -10.10 -8.17
N VAL A 468 10.08 -9.54 -8.38
CA VAL A 468 11.31 -10.01 -7.74
C VAL A 468 11.59 -9.11 -6.53
N ARG A 469 11.75 -9.70 -5.35
CA ARG A 469 12.26 -9.01 -4.16
C ARG A 469 13.65 -9.54 -3.84
N VAL A 470 14.63 -8.64 -3.86
CA VAL A 470 16.06 -8.94 -3.79
C VAL A 470 16.61 -8.50 -2.42
N PRO A 471 17.34 -9.36 -1.68
CA PRO A 471 18.11 -8.93 -0.51
C PRO A 471 19.16 -7.91 -0.94
N PRO A 472 19.39 -6.79 -0.22
CA PRO A 472 20.27 -5.74 -0.70
C PRO A 472 21.76 -6.13 -0.69
N ASN A 473 22.09 -7.24 -0.01
CA ASN A 473 23.41 -7.90 -0.03
C ASN A 473 23.52 -9.03 -1.09
N ALA A 474 22.57 -9.15 -2.01
CA ALA A 474 22.70 -10.02 -3.18
C ALA A 474 23.66 -9.43 -4.22
N ASP A 475 24.14 -10.29 -5.12
CA ASP A 475 24.98 -9.92 -6.26
C ASP A 475 24.09 -9.42 -7.44
N PRO A 476 24.09 -8.11 -7.77
CA PRO A 476 23.31 -7.58 -8.88
C PRO A 476 23.77 -8.14 -10.22
N ASP A 477 25.07 -8.18 -10.50
CA ASP A 477 25.66 -8.63 -11.76
C ASP A 477 25.29 -10.10 -12.07
N SER A 478 25.14 -10.93 -11.04
CA SER A 478 24.66 -12.32 -11.15
C SER A 478 23.15 -12.40 -11.45
N LEU A 479 22.34 -11.51 -10.86
CA LEU A 479 20.91 -11.44 -11.14
C LEU A 479 20.63 -10.86 -12.55
N GLU A 480 21.32 -9.80 -12.96
CA GLU A 480 21.19 -9.20 -14.29
C GLU A 480 21.59 -10.18 -15.40
N ARG A 481 22.71 -10.90 -15.24
CA ARG A 481 23.07 -11.98 -16.18
C ARG A 481 22.03 -13.09 -16.19
N ARG A 482 21.50 -13.51 -15.04
CA ARG A 482 20.41 -14.51 -14.99
C ARG A 482 19.16 -14.04 -15.73
N ILE A 483 18.80 -12.76 -15.60
CA ILE A 483 17.68 -12.15 -16.34
C ILE A 483 17.98 -12.19 -17.85
N ALA A 484 19.14 -11.72 -18.29
CA ALA A 484 19.49 -11.60 -19.71
C ALA A 484 19.82 -12.92 -20.42
N GLU A 485 20.41 -13.89 -19.72
CA GLU A 485 20.94 -15.14 -20.31
C GLU A 485 20.00 -16.34 -20.10
N GLU A 486 19.29 -16.42 -18.97
CA GLU A 486 18.41 -17.56 -18.64
C GLU A 486 16.92 -17.23 -18.79
N TRP A 487 16.46 -16.13 -18.17
CA TRP A 487 15.03 -15.81 -18.05
C TRP A 487 14.44 -15.11 -19.28
N ALA A 488 15.16 -14.16 -19.89
CA ALA A 488 14.71 -13.40 -21.06
C ALA A 488 15.76 -13.34 -22.19
N PRO A 489 16.35 -14.48 -22.62
CA PRO A 489 17.37 -14.48 -23.66
C PRO A 489 16.79 -14.11 -25.02
N ALA A 490 17.42 -13.09 -25.65
CA ALA A 490 17.05 -12.60 -26.98
C ALA A 490 17.10 -13.69 -28.08
N SER A 491 17.88 -14.77 -27.87
CA SER A 491 17.93 -15.93 -28.76
C SER A 491 16.63 -16.73 -28.84
N ARG A 492 15.68 -16.51 -27.91
CA ARG A 492 14.33 -17.11 -27.91
C ARG A 492 13.22 -16.12 -28.32
N ASN A 493 13.56 -15.05 -29.06
CA ASN A 493 12.63 -13.97 -29.42
C ASN A 493 11.94 -13.30 -28.20
N ILE A 494 12.67 -13.21 -27.09
CA ILE A 494 12.20 -12.63 -25.82
C ILE A 494 12.88 -11.28 -25.58
N THR A 495 12.11 -10.32 -25.10
CA THR A 495 12.58 -9.07 -24.50
C THR A 495 12.11 -8.98 -23.06
N PHE A 496 12.76 -8.12 -22.26
CA PHE A 496 12.27 -7.76 -20.94
C PHE A 496 12.29 -6.23 -20.75
N GLU A 497 11.38 -5.76 -19.91
CA GLU A 497 11.30 -4.40 -19.41
C GLU A 497 11.47 -4.45 -17.88
N VAL A 498 12.28 -3.55 -17.33
CA VAL A 498 12.44 -3.40 -15.88
C VAL A 498 11.60 -2.22 -15.43
N VAL A 499 10.45 -2.51 -14.81
CA VAL A 499 9.46 -1.51 -14.40
C VAL A 499 9.94 -0.73 -13.18
N ILE A 500 10.60 -1.42 -12.24
CA ILE A 500 11.23 -0.86 -11.05
C ILE A 500 12.54 -1.62 -10.81
N GLN A 501 13.64 -0.90 -10.57
CA GLN A 501 14.92 -1.46 -10.12
C GLN A 501 15.42 -0.65 -8.93
N SER A 502 15.32 -1.20 -7.72
CA SER A 502 15.92 -0.57 -6.53
C SER A 502 17.39 -0.94 -6.35
N LEU A 503 18.19 0.02 -5.89
CA LEU A 503 19.64 -0.12 -5.70
C LEU A 503 19.98 -1.21 -4.67
N ILE A 504 20.96 -2.05 -5.01
CA ILE A 504 21.55 -3.10 -4.17
C ILE A 504 23.08 -3.11 -4.38
N GLY A 505 23.83 -3.81 -3.53
CA GLY A 505 25.29 -3.94 -3.67
C GLY A 505 26.13 -3.02 -2.77
N THR A 506 27.30 -2.59 -3.25
CA THR A 506 28.44 -2.17 -2.40
C THR A 506 28.43 -0.72 -1.90
N LEU A 507 27.52 -0.44 -0.97
CA LEU A 507 27.73 0.44 0.20
C LEU A 507 27.00 -0.21 1.40
N PRO A 508 27.14 0.25 2.67
CA PRO A 508 26.51 -0.42 3.81
C PRO A 508 24.98 -0.28 3.84
N VAL A 509 24.32 -1.10 3.03
CA VAL A 509 22.86 -1.28 2.92
C VAL A 509 22.25 -2.05 4.11
N LEU A 510 23.08 -2.55 5.01
CA LEU A 510 22.69 -3.18 6.28
C LEU A 510 23.15 -2.27 7.43
N THR A 511 22.25 -1.96 8.36
CA THR A 511 22.61 -1.27 9.61
C THR A 511 23.13 -2.29 10.63
N PRO A 512 24.29 -2.10 11.29
CA PRO A 512 24.75 -3.05 12.29
C PRO A 512 23.82 -3.08 13.51
N THR A 513 23.51 -4.28 14.01
CA THR A 513 22.64 -4.52 15.17
C THR A 513 23.41 -5.23 16.28
N ASP A 514 24.55 -4.64 16.63
CA ASP A 514 25.47 -5.09 17.68
C ASP A 514 26.16 -3.87 18.31
N SER A 515 27.05 -4.10 19.27
CA SER A 515 27.75 -3.05 20.02
C SER A 515 28.75 -2.20 19.22
N SER A 516 28.96 -2.47 17.93
CA SER A 516 29.67 -1.56 17.02
C SER A 516 28.84 -0.33 16.64
N ASN A 517 27.50 -0.41 16.75
CA ASN A 517 26.58 0.67 16.45
C ASN A 517 25.93 1.19 17.76
N PRO A 518 26.34 2.34 18.31
CA PRO A 518 25.78 2.85 19.56
C PRO A 518 24.28 3.17 19.46
N TRP A 519 23.79 3.53 18.27
CA TRP A 519 22.35 3.77 18.05
C TRP A 519 21.53 2.49 18.22
N TRP A 520 22.08 1.34 17.86
CA TRP A 520 21.43 0.05 18.08
C TRP A 520 21.23 -0.22 19.57
N THR A 521 22.30 -0.16 20.37
CA THR A 521 22.21 -0.37 21.81
C THR A 521 21.28 0.64 22.48
N LEU A 522 21.32 1.92 22.09
CA LEU A 522 20.39 2.94 22.60
C LEU A 522 18.92 2.62 22.31
N LEU A 523 18.60 2.00 21.16
CA LEU A 523 17.25 1.55 20.82
C LEU A 523 16.80 0.41 21.74
N GLU A 524 17.64 -0.64 21.87
CA GLU A 524 17.36 -1.78 22.75
C GLU A 524 17.10 -1.33 24.20
N GLU A 525 17.98 -0.47 24.73
CA GLU A 525 17.86 0.02 26.09
C GLU A 525 16.64 0.93 26.29
N ALA A 526 16.32 1.78 25.30
CA ALA A 526 15.16 2.67 25.37
C ALA A 526 13.83 1.91 25.33
N VAL A 527 13.72 0.91 24.44
CA VAL A 527 12.53 0.03 24.35
C VAL A 527 12.37 -0.78 25.64
N ARG A 528 13.45 -1.42 26.12
CA ARG A 528 13.48 -2.16 27.38
C ARG A 528 13.07 -1.30 28.58
N LYS A 529 13.56 -0.05 28.64
CA LYS A 529 13.25 0.92 29.70
C LYS A 529 11.80 1.39 29.68
N ALA A 530 11.14 1.34 28.54
CA ALA A 530 9.71 1.65 28.38
C ALA A 530 8.81 0.40 28.52
N ASN A 531 9.32 -0.68 29.13
CA ASN A 531 8.66 -1.99 29.27
C ASN A 531 8.25 -2.64 27.93
N GLY A 532 8.91 -2.26 26.83
CA GLY A 532 8.82 -2.96 25.56
C GLY A 532 9.80 -4.13 25.47
N LYS A 533 9.54 -5.02 24.51
CA LYS A 533 10.47 -6.09 24.09
C LYS A 533 10.79 -5.90 22.61
N LEU A 534 11.99 -6.29 22.21
CA LEU A 534 12.37 -6.39 20.80
C LEU A 534 12.39 -7.86 20.39
N ASP A 535 11.86 -8.11 19.21
CA ASP A 535 12.06 -9.35 18.48
C ASP A 535 13.51 -9.43 17.95
N LYS A 536 13.95 -10.59 17.46
CA LYS A 536 15.29 -10.68 16.83
C LYS A 536 15.40 -9.73 15.62
N PRO A 537 16.50 -8.96 15.46
CA PRO A 537 16.65 -8.07 14.31
C PRO A 537 16.64 -8.85 13.01
N GLN A 538 15.85 -8.38 12.04
CA GLN A 538 15.62 -9.08 10.79
C GLN A 538 15.64 -8.11 9.60
N MET A 539 15.72 -8.65 8.38
CA MET A 539 15.53 -7.88 7.15
C MET A 539 14.04 -7.89 6.78
N ASN A 540 13.47 -6.72 6.46
CA ASN A 540 12.07 -6.60 6.05
C ASN A 540 11.84 -7.35 4.72
N LEU A 541 10.73 -8.08 4.63
CA LEU A 541 10.29 -8.76 3.41
C LEU A 541 9.78 -7.77 2.37
N GLY A 542 9.17 -6.67 2.84
CA GLY A 542 8.81 -5.50 2.05
C GLY A 542 9.98 -4.54 1.88
N THR A 543 9.63 -3.30 1.55
CA THR A 543 10.52 -2.22 1.19
C THR A 543 10.10 -0.99 2.01
N THR A 544 11.04 -0.12 2.41
CA THR A 544 10.77 1.11 3.18
C THR A 544 11.80 2.18 2.81
N ASP A 545 11.50 3.45 3.05
CA ASP A 545 12.35 4.59 2.63
C ASP A 545 13.74 4.61 3.28
N ALA A 546 13.96 3.88 4.39
CA ALA A 546 15.29 3.60 4.94
C ALA A 546 16.32 3.15 3.90
N ARG A 547 15.91 2.51 2.79
CA ARG A 547 16.81 2.18 1.67
C ARG A 547 17.58 3.41 1.16
N TYR A 548 16.91 4.55 1.01
CA TYR A 548 17.49 5.77 0.45
C TYR A 548 18.49 6.43 1.39
N PHE A 549 18.30 6.30 2.70
CA PHE A 549 19.24 6.80 3.69
C PHE A 549 20.44 5.85 3.87
N ARG A 550 20.24 4.53 3.84
CA ARG A 550 21.34 3.54 3.93
C ARG A 550 22.32 3.64 2.76
N VAL A 551 21.86 3.90 1.53
CA VAL A 551 22.77 4.12 0.38
C VAL A 551 23.58 5.43 0.46
N ARG A 552 23.28 6.33 1.42
CA ARG A 552 24.15 7.48 1.76
C ARG A 552 25.21 7.14 2.81
N GLY A 553 25.28 5.89 3.27
CA GLY A 553 26.19 5.42 4.32
C GLY A 553 25.68 5.63 5.74
N LEU A 554 24.40 5.95 5.93
CA LEU A 554 23.81 6.18 7.26
C LEU A 554 23.20 4.90 7.85
N PRO A 555 23.29 4.69 9.17
CA PRO A 555 22.45 3.70 9.82
C PRO A 555 20.99 4.15 9.75
N ALA A 556 20.09 3.22 9.42
CA ALA A 556 18.65 3.43 9.43
C ALA A 556 17.93 2.19 9.92
N VAL A 557 17.12 2.33 10.97
CA VAL A 557 16.38 1.22 11.58
C VAL A 557 14.89 1.40 11.32
N GLY A 558 14.25 0.39 10.73
CA GLY A 558 12.79 0.35 10.60
C GLY A 558 12.16 -0.20 11.88
N PHE A 559 11.30 0.58 12.54
CA PHE A 559 10.72 0.23 13.84
C PHE A 559 9.36 0.92 14.10
N SER A 560 8.31 0.11 14.25
CA SER A 560 6.97 0.54 14.68
C SER A 560 6.63 -0.12 16.01
N PRO A 561 6.36 0.64 17.10
CA PRO A 561 6.01 0.10 18.42
C PRO A 561 4.55 -0.32 18.48
N ILE A 562 4.15 -1.21 17.56
CA ILE A 562 2.79 -1.73 17.42
C ILE A 562 2.82 -3.24 17.70
N ALA A 563 2.55 -3.60 18.95
CA ALA A 563 2.45 -4.98 19.43
C ALA A 563 0.97 -5.40 19.57
N ASN A 564 0.74 -6.68 19.88
CA ASN A 564 -0.59 -7.26 20.13
C ASN A 564 -1.62 -6.99 19.01
N THR A 565 -1.14 -6.80 17.77
CA THR A 565 -1.91 -6.27 16.63
C THR A 565 -1.67 -7.16 15.40
N PRO A 566 -2.71 -7.67 14.73
CA PRO A 566 -2.53 -8.46 13.52
C PRO A 566 -1.95 -7.60 12.38
N ASN A 567 -1.11 -8.20 11.53
CA ASN A 567 -0.63 -7.54 10.34
C ASN A 567 -1.76 -7.45 9.30
N LEU A 568 -2.35 -6.25 9.19
CA LEU A 568 -3.39 -5.90 8.22
C LEU A 568 -2.90 -4.79 7.28
N ILE A 569 -1.57 -4.62 7.17
CA ILE A 569 -0.93 -3.72 6.22
C ILE A 569 -1.43 -4.08 4.81
N HIS A 570 -1.94 -3.06 4.12
CA HIS A 570 -2.60 -3.11 2.81
C HIS A 570 -3.93 -3.91 2.74
N ASP A 571 -4.28 -4.70 3.75
CA ASP A 571 -5.51 -5.49 3.81
C ASP A 571 -6.75 -4.60 4.09
N HIS A 572 -7.94 -5.21 4.05
CA HIS A 572 -9.19 -4.61 4.49
C HIS A 572 -9.27 -4.54 6.02
N ASN A 573 -10.02 -3.57 6.55
CA ASN A 573 -10.29 -3.44 7.98
C ASN A 573 -9.04 -3.22 8.83
N GLU A 574 -7.99 -2.62 8.24
CA GLU A 574 -6.79 -2.16 8.95
C GLU A 574 -7.18 -1.32 10.17
N PHE A 575 -6.63 -1.69 11.33
CA PHE A 575 -6.88 -1.00 12.59
C PHE A 575 -5.64 -0.97 13.47
N LEU A 576 -5.60 0.01 14.38
CA LEU A 576 -4.69 0.04 15.52
C LEU A 576 -5.48 0.22 16.81
N ASN A 577 -5.27 -0.64 17.82
CA ASN A 577 -5.95 -0.47 19.09
C ASN A 577 -5.42 0.77 19.83
N LYS A 578 -6.33 1.61 20.34
CA LYS A 578 -6.00 2.86 21.04
C LYS A 578 -5.04 2.67 22.23
N ALA A 579 -5.06 1.52 22.90
CA ALA A 579 -4.13 1.24 24.00
C ALA A 579 -2.69 1.03 23.50
N GLU A 580 -2.51 0.24 22.43
CA GLU A 580 -1.20 0.02 21.80
C GLU A 580 -0.70 1.29 21.09
N TYR A 581 -1.58 2.09 20.47
CA TYR A 581 -1.24 3.43 19.97
C TYR A 581 -0.65 4.32 21.09
N LEU A 582 -1.33 4.44 22.23
CA LEU A 582 -0.89 5.28 23.35
C LEU A 582 0.39 4.77 24.04
N LYS A 583 0.58 3.45 24.06
CA LYS A 583 1.78 2.75 24.55
C LYS A 583 2.98 3.02 23.62
N GLY A 584 2.79 2.97 22.31
CA GLY A 584 3.82 3.26 21.32
C GLY A 584 4.38 4.69 21.41
N ILE A 585 3.54 5.67 21.75
CA ILE A 585 3.99 7.04 22.09
C ILE A 585 5.02 7.00 23.23
N SER A 586 4.78 6.20 24.27
CA SER A 586 5.70 6.05 25.42
C SER A 586 7.00 5.33 25.05
N ILE A 587 6.96 4.42 24.06
CA ILE A 587 8.16 3.78 23.51
C ILE A 587 9.01 4.83 22.76
N TYR A 588 8.42 5.57 21.83
CA TYR A 588 9.16 6.62 21.12
C TYR A 588 9.61 7.78 22.02
N GLU A 589 8.86 8.13 23.07
CA GLU A 589 9.29 9.08 24.09
C GLU A 589 10.62 8.65 24.74
N SER A 590 10.77 7.34 25.03
CA SER A 590 12.01 6.76 25.54
C SER A 590 13.14 6.78 24.50
N ILE A 591 12.86 6.38 23.25
CA ILE A 591 13.85 6.31 22.16
C ILE A 591 14.37 7.70 21.79
N ILE A 592 13.47 8.64 21.53
CA ILE A 592 13.81 10.04 21.17
C ILE A 592 14.63 10.65 22.30
N LYS A 593 14.27 10.39 23.57
CA LYS A 593 15.03 10.87 24.74
C LYS A 593 16.43 10.25 24.83
N ALA A 594 16.56 8.94 24.59
CA ALA A 594 17.85 8.24 24.61
C ALA A 594 18.77 8.74 23.49
N TYR A 595 18.30 8.73 22.24
CA TYR A 595 19.06 9.24 21.09
C TYR A 595 19.43 10.71 21.29
N ALA A 596 18.50 11.57 21.71
CA ALA A 596 18.72 13.02 21.80
C ALA A 596 19.55 13.45 23.02
N THR A 597 19.78 12.56 23.99
CA THR A 597 20.72 12.78 25.12
C THR A 597 22.05 12.07 24.94
N TYR A 598 22.20 11.18 23.96
CA TYR A 598 23.46 10.50 23.71
C TYR A 598 24.60 11.50 23.42
N ILE A 599 25.74 11.29 24.06
CA ILE A 599 27.02 11.91 23.72
C ILE A 599 27.95 10.76 23.35
N GLU A 600 28.54 10.81 22.16
CA GLU A 600 29.58 9.86 21.79
C GLU A 600 30.84 10.20 22.59
N HIS A 601 31.21 9.33 23.51
CA HIS A 601 32.50 9.43 24.18
C HIS A 601 33.60 9.21 23.14
N GLU A 602 34.51 10.19 22.99
CA GLU A 602 35.74 9.98 22.23
C GLU A 602 36.41 8.69 22.71
N ARG A 603 36.70 7.77 21.78
CA ARG A 603 37.60 6.64 22.07
C ARG A 603 38.98 7.23 22.36
N THR A 604 39.26 7.44 23.64
CA THR A 604 40.57 7.88 24.12
C THR A 604 41.64 6.97 23.52
N GLY A 605 42.68 7.55 22.94
CA GLY A 605 43.75 6.84 22.22
C GLY A 605 44.69 6.05 23.13
N SER A 606 44.15 5.39 24.16
CA SER A 606 44.83 4.91 25.36
C SER A 606 44.91 3.38 25.42
N SER A 607 45.31 2.74 24.32
CA SER A 607 45.64 1.29 24.29
C SER A 607 46.61 0.91 23.16
N LYS A 608 47.53 1.81 22.78
CA LYS A 608 48.55 1.55 21.75
C LYS A 608 50.00 1.53 22.25
N ASP A 609 50.22 1.92 23.51
CA ASP A 609 51.55 1.90 24.14
C ASP A 609 51.68 0.79 25.23
N GLU A 610 50.67 -0.08 25.36
CA GLU A 610 50.70 -1.29 26.21
C GLU A 610 50.15 -2.52 25.46
N LEU A 611 50.94 -3.07 24.54
CA LEU A 611 50.95 -4.49 24.13
C LEU A 611 52.16 -4.82 23.23
#